data_AF-A0A2G6KKI0-F1
#
_entry.id   AF-A0A2G6KKI0-F1
#
_cell.length_a   1.000
_cell.length_b   1.000
_cell.length_c   1.000
_cell.angle_alpha   90.00
_cell.angle_beta   90.00
_cell.angle_gamma   90.00
#
_symmetry.space_group_name_H-M   'P 1'
#
loop_
_entity.id
_entity.type
_entity.pdbx_description
1 polymer ?
#
loop_
_entity_poly.entity_id
_entity_poly.type
_entity_poly.pdbx_seq_one_letter_code
_entity_poly.pdbx_strand_id
1 'polypeptide(L)' 'IEDSVVFPGVDIGRHCRIRKAVIDRGCVIPPYTVIGEDLAADAERFYVSEGGVVLVTPDMLGQHLHTGNA' A
#
# COMPACT_ATOMS: atom_id res chain seq x y z
N ILE A 1 1.57 -7.31 -9.56
CA ILE A 1 0.53 -6.40 -9.02
C ILE A 1 -0.75 -6.75 -9.76
N GLU A 2 -1.81 -7.11 -9.04
CA GLU A 2 -3.05 -7.65 -9.62
C GLU A 2 -4.26 -7.05 -8.90
N ASP A 3 -5.37 -6.80 -9.61
CA ASP A 3 -6.63 -6.28 -9.04
C ASP A 3 -6.47 -5.09 -8.07
N SER A 4 -5.53 -4.19 -8.37
CA SER A 4 -5.12 -3.13 -7.45
C SER A 4 -5.18 -1.75 -8.11
N VAL A 5 -5.51 -0.74 -7.31
CA VAL A 5 -5.46 0.67 -7.69
C VAL A 5 -4.21 1.29 -7.09
N VAL A 6 -3.36 1.87 -7.94
CA VAL A 6 -2.11 2.53 -7.53
C VAL A 6 -2.19 4.01 -7.89
N PHE A 7 -2.14 4.87 -6.88
CA PHE A 7 -2.20 6.33 -7.08
C PHE A 7 -0.89 6.90 -7.64
N PRO A 8 -0.90 8.14 -8.16
CA PRO A 8 0.31 8.78 -8.68
C PRO A 8 1.43 8.89 -7.63
N GLY A 9 2.68 8.85 -8.09
CA GLY A 9 3.86 9.02 -7.23
C GLY A 9 4.16 7.84 -6.30
N VAL A 10 3.46 6.72 -6.43
CA VAL A 10 3.81 5.48 -5.72
C VAL A 10 5.05 4.85 -6.35
N ASP A 11 6.03 4.50 -5.52
CA ASP A 11 7.18 3.69 -5.89
C ASP A 11 7.00 2.27 -5.32
N ILE A 12 7.16 1.25 -6.14
CA ILE A 12 6.98 -0.15 -5.76
C ILE A 12 8.29 -0.89 -5.96
N GLY A 13 8.87 -1.31 -4.84
CA GLY A 13 10.09 -2.10 -4.82
C GLY A 13 9.99 -3.40 -5.61
N ARG A 14 11.15 -3.94 -6.01
CA ARG A 14 11.23 -5.19 -6.75
C ARG A 14 10.67 -6.36 -5.94
N HIS A 15 10.13 -7.35 -6.63
CA HIS A 15 9.59 -8.59 -6.05
C HIS A 15 8.39 -8.41 -5.11
N CYS A 16 7.73 -7.25 -5.12
CA CYS A 16 6.47 -7.08 -4.42
C CYS A 16 5.36 -7.94 -5.03
N ARG A 17 4.52 -8.50 -4.16
CA ARG A 17 3.31 -9.25 -4.51
C ARG A 17 2.13 -8.55 -3.87
N ILE A 18 1.39 -7.83 -4.68
CA ILE A 18 0.30 -6.96 -4.25
C ILE A 18 -0.95 -7.38 -5.02
N ARG A 19 -2.00 -7.78 -4.29
CA ARG A 19 -3.30 -8.12 -4.85
C ARG A 19 -4.42 -7.42 -4.08
N LYS A 20 -5.50 -7.05 -4.78
CA LYS A 20 -6.73 -6.51 -4.18
C LYS A 20 -6.45 -5.35 -3.20
N ALA A 21 -5.61 -4.41 -3.63
CA ALA A 21 -5.14 -3.31 -2.79
C ALA A 21 -5.35 -1.94 -3.42
N VAL A 22 -5.49 -0.92 -2.57
CA VAL A 22 -5.45 0.49 -2.92
C VAL A 22 -4.21 1.09 -2.27
N ILE A 23 -3.26 1.54 -3.10
CA ILE A 23 -2.01 2.15 -2.64
C ILE A 23 -2.10 3.67 -2.86
N ASP A 24 -2.17 4.44 -1.77
CA ASP A 24 -2.36 5.89 -1.81
C ASP A 24 -1.13 6.63 -2.36
N ARG A 25 -1.33 7.88 -2.78
CA ARG A 25 -0.34 8.74 -3.42
C ARG A 25 0.96 8.78 -2.63
N GLY A 26 2.09 8.70 -3.31
CA GLY A 26 3.40 8.93 -2.71
C GLY A 26 3.94 7.79 -1.84
N CYS A 27 3.21 6.67 -1.70
CA CYS A 27 3.71 5.50 -0.97
C CYS A 27 4.99 4.95 -1.62
N VAL A 28 6.01 4.67 -0.81
CA VAL A 28 7.19 3.91 -1.21
C VAL A 28 7.09 2.51 -0.62
N ILE A 29 6.70 1.52 -1.43
CA ILE A 29 6.53 0.14 -0.97
C ILE A 29 7.90 -0.56 -0.99
N PRO A 30 8.43 -1.04 0.15
CA PRO A 30 9.73 -1.73 0.19
C PRO A 30 9.77 -2.96 -0.71
N PRO A 31 10.93 -3.35 -1.25
CA PRO A 31 11.05 -4.59 -2.04
C PRO A 31 10.63 -5.81 -1.21
N TYR A 32 10.15 -6.85 -1.90
CA TYR A 32 9.63 -8.10 -1.30
C TYR A 32 8.38 -7.93 -0.43
N THR A 33 7.72 -6.77 -0.43
CA THR A 33 6.47 -6.57 0.32
C THR A 33 5.34 -7.41 -0.26
N VAL A 34 4.60 -8.07 0.63
CA VAL A 34 3.41 -8.85 0.32
C VAL A 34 2.18 -8.17 0.92
N ILE A 35 1.19 -7.89 0.08
CA ILE A 35 -0.09 -7.25 0.43
C ILE A 35 -1.25 -7.99 -0.26
N GLY A 36 -2.30 -8.25 0.50
CA GLY A 36 -3.56 -8.86 0.05
C GLY A 36 -3.56 -10.38 0.11
N GLU A 37 -2.49 -11.02 0.59
CA GLU A 37 -2.36 -12.47 0.59
C GLU A 37 -2.84 -13.13 1.88
N ASP A 38 -2.51 -12.51 3.00
CA ASP A 38 -2.97 -12.89 4.33
C ASP A 38 -3.63 -11.66 4.94
N LEU A 39 -4.96 -11.62 4.89
CA LEU A 39 -5.74 -10.49 5.36
C LEU A 39 -5.60 -10.26 6.88
N ALA A 40 -5.27 -11.30 7.65
CA ALA A 40 -5.02 -11.14 9.08
C ALA A 40 -3.69 -10.42 9.32
N ALA A 41 -2.62 -10.85 8.65
CA ALA A 41 -1.32 -10.19 8.71
C ALA A 41 -1.34 -8.78 8.07
N ASP A 42 -2.21 -8.55 7.08
CA ASP A 42 -2.41 -7.22 6.51
C ASP A 42 -3.15 -6.30 7.47
N ALA A 43 -4.16 -6.80 8.19
CA ALA A 43 -4.90 -6.01 9.18
C ALA A 43 -4.07 -5.57 10.39
N GLU A 44 -2.95 -6.25 10.67
CA GLU A 44 -1.98 -5.81 11.67
C GLU A 44 -1.18 -4.56 11.25
N ARG A 45 -1.11 -4.29 9.94
CA ARG A 45 -0.23 -3.27 9.34
C ARG A 45 -1.00 -2.16 8.62
N PHE A 46 -2.17 -2.48 8.08
CA PHE A 46 -2.93 -1.68 7.13
C PHE A 46 -4.42 -1.76 7.43
N TYR A 47 -5.20 -0.89 6.78
CA TYR A 47 -6.66 -1.01 6.84
C TYR A 47 -7.14 -2.07 5.84
N VAL A 48 -7.92 -3.04 6.32
CA VAL A 48 -8.58 -4.05 5.48
C VAL A 48 -10.08 -3.82 5.53
N SER A 49 -10.70 -3.59 4.36
CA SER A 49 -12.15 -3.45 4.27
C SER A 49 -12.87 -4.78 4.47
N GLU A 50 -14.17 -4.74 4.78
CA GLU A 50 -15.03 -5.93 4.86
C GLU A 50 -15.00 -6.76 3.56
N GLY A 51 -14.87 -6.09 2.42
CA GLY A 51 -14.75 -6.73 1.11
C GLY A 51 -13.38 -7.34 0.84
N GLY A 52 -12.42 -7.27 1.78
CA GLY A 52 -11.07 -7.79 1.65
C GLY A 52 -10.16 -6.97 0.75
N VAL A 53 -10.40 -5.65 0.66
CA VAL A 53 -9.49 -4.71 -0.04
C VAL A 53 -8.54 -4.10 0.98
N VAL A 54 -7.24 -4.14 0.71
CA VAL A 54 -6.22 -3.55 1.59
C VAL A 54 -5.94 -2.11 1.17
N LEU A 55 -6.14 -1.14 2.07
CA LEU A 55 -5.75 0.25 1.88
C LEU A 55 -4.39 0.49 2.54
N VAL A 56 -3.44 1.01 1.76
CA VAL A 56 -2.10 1.38 2.24
C VAL A 56 -1.87 2.87 2.04
N THR A 57 -1.58 3.58 3.13
CA THR A 57 -1.25 5.01 3.13
C THR A 57 0.20 5.26 3.55
N PRO A 58 0.78 6.43 3.23
CA PRO A 58 2.12 6.79 3.67
C PRO A 58 2.27 6.74 5.19
N ASP A 59 1.27 7.23 5.94
CA ASP A 59 1.29 7.22 7.41
C ASP A 59 1.38 5.79 7.97
N MET A 60 0.66 4.83 7.37
CA MET A 60 0.76 3.40 7.76
C MET A 60 2.15 2.82 7.52
N LEU A 61 2.89 3.38 6.57
CA LEU A 61 4.28 3.01 6.27
C LEU A 61 5.30 3.84 7.07
N GLY A 62 4.85 4.75 7.94
CA GLY A 62 5.72 5.70 8.65
C GLY A 62 6.38 6.74 7.74
N GLN A 63 5.76 7.04 6.59
CA GLN A 63 6.28 7.95 5.58
C GLN A 63 5.64 9.32 5.74
N HIS A 64 6.46 10.34 6.02
CA HIS A 64 6.00 11.72 6.05
C HIS A 64 6.01 12.31 4.65
N LEU A 65 4.85 12.35 4.00
CA LEU A 65 4.69 13.18 2.82
C LEU A 65 4.65 14.65 3.25
N HIS A 66 5.71 15.40 2.96
CA HIS A 66 5.62 16.86 2.98
C HIS A 66 4.71 17.29 1.83
N THR A 67 3.45 17.58 2.12
CA THR A 67 2.57 18.31 1.21
C THR A 67 3.05 19.77 1.15
N GLY A 68 4.06 20.02 0.31
CA GLY A 68 4.63 21.34 0.07
C GLY A 68 4.74 21.65 -1.41
N ASN A 69 3.87 22.53 -1.89
CA ASN A 69 4.12 23.68 -2.76
C ASN A 69 2.87 24.57 -2.61
N ALA A 70 2.93 25.79 -2.08
CA ALA A 70 3.59 26.98 -2.64
C ALA A 70 3.15 27.24 -4.09
#